data_AF-A0A377XCI9-F1
#
_entry.id   AF-A0A377XCI9-F1
#
_cell.length_a   1.000
_cell.length_b   1.000
_cell.length_c   1.000
_cell.angle_alpha   90.00
_cell.angle_beta   90.00
_cell.angle_gamma   90.00
#
_symmetry.space_group_name_H-M   'P 1'
#
loop_
_entity.id
_entity.type
_entity.pdbx_description
1 polymer ?
#
loop_
_entity_poly.entity_id
_entity_poly.type
_entity_poly.pdbx_seq_one_letter_code
_entity_poly.pdbx_strand_id
1 'polypeptide(L)'
;MNYQLVKQVRENNPLRKSFIDLAVKTFDLSFEEWYQQGYWTDAYIPYAFVERNKVIANASANIIDLRWQGEPRRYIQIGHRDDRTGPP
;
A
#
# COMPACT_ATOMS: atom_id res chain seq x y z
N MET A 1 -14.19 -4.78 -18.15
CA MET A 1 -13.52 -4.60 -16.86
C MET A 1 -13.43 -3.12 -16.57
N ASN A 2 -13.91 -2.66 -15.41
CA ASN A 2 -13.82 -1.26 -15.01
C ASN A 2 -12.98 -1.18 -13.75
N TYR A 3 -11.74 -0.71 -13.90
CA TYR A 3 -10.79 -0.56 -12.80
C TYR A 3 -10.67 0.92 -12.46
N GLN A 4 -10.75 1.23 -11.17
CA GLN A 4 -10.52 2.57 -10.67
C GLN A 4 -9.15 2.65 -10.02
N LEU A 5 -8.34 3.62 -10.44
CA LEU A 5 -7.11 3.96 -9.75
C LEU A 5 -7.44 4.88 -8.56
N VAL A 6 -7.20 4.39 -7.35
CA VAL A 6 -7.38 5.13 -6.12
C VAL A 6 -6.01 5.44 -5.51
N LYS A 7 -5.77 6.72 -5.23
CA LYS A 7 -4.61 7.18 -4.45
C LYS A 7 -5.06 7.36 -3.01
N GLN A 8 -4.25 6.85 -2.07
CA GLN A 8 -4.51 6.87 -0.62
C GLN A 8 -5.79 6.12 -0.21
N VAL A 9 -5.61 4.90 0.30
CA VAL A 9 -6.72 4.09 0.84
C VAL A 9 -6.87 4.23 2.35
N ARG A 10 -5.94 4.93 3.03
CA ARG A 10 -5.82 4.97 4.50
C ARG A 10 -7.11 5.38 5.20
N GLU A 11 -7.78 6.44 4.73
CA GLU A 11 -9.00 6.96 5.37
C GLU A 11 -10.30 6.26 4.92
N ASN A 12 -10.23 5.42 3.88
CA ASN A 12 -11.39 4.71 3.36
C ASN A 12 -11.44 3.30 3.98
N ASN A 13 -12.24 3.12 5.03
CA ASN A 13 -12.32 1.86 5.78
C ASN A 13 -12.50 0.61 4.89
N PRO A 14 -13.48 0.55 3.96
CA PRO A 14 -13.61 -0.58 3.03
C PRO A 14 -12.36 -0.86 2.20
N LEU A 15 -11.75 0.18 1.62
CA LEU A 15 -10.57 0.00 0.75
C LEU A 15 -9.30 -0.31 1.56
N ARG A 16 -9.13 0.27 2.74
CA ARG A 16 -8.01 -0.05 3.66
C ARG A 16 -8.06 -1.51 4.05
N LYS A 17 -9.22 -2.01 4.47
CA LYS A 17 -9.40 -3.43 4.81
C LYS A 17 -9.06 -4.32 3.61
N SER A 18 -9.62 -4.03 2.43
CA SER A 18 -9.31 -4.81 1.23
C SER A 18 -7.82 -4.75 0.84
N PHE A 19 -7.14 -3.64 1.09
CA PHE A 19 -5.70 -3.51 0.87
C PHE A 19 -4.89 -4.38 1.85
N ILE A 20 -5.27 -4.40 3.13
CA ILE A 20 -4.62 -5.24 4.15
C ILE A 20 -4.85 -6.72 3.84
N ASP A 21 -6.07 -7.11 3.45
CA ASP A 21 -6.39 -8.47 3.05
C ASP A 21 -5.52 -8.93 1.86
N LEU A 22 -5.30 -8.05 0.88
CA LEU A 22 -4.40 -8.32 -0.25
C LEU A 22 -2.94 -8.50 0.21
N ALA A 23 -2.47 -7.69 1.17
CA ALA A 23 -1.12 -7.79 1.70
C ALA A 23 -0.90 -9.09 2.48
N VAL A 24 -1.86 -9.49 3.32
CA VAL A 24 -1.84 -10.77 4.05
C VAL A 24 -1.81 -11.92 3.05
N LYS A 25 -2.66 -11.90 2.02
CA LYS A 25 -2.70 -12.96 1.00
C LYS A 25 -1.38 -13.10 0.23
N THR A 26 -0.70 -12.00 -0.06
CA THR A 26 0.49 -11.99 -0.95
C THR A 26 1.79 -12.25 -0.20
N PHE A 27 1.90 -11.78 1.05
CA PHE A 27 3.15 -11.75 1.80
C PHE A 27 3.05 -12.24 3.24
N ASP A 28 1.88 -12.73 3.68
CA ASP A 28 1.60 -13.11 5.07
C ASP A 28 1.93 -11.97 6.07
N LEU A 29 1.73 -10.73 5.62
CA LEU A 29 2.04 -9.51 6.37
C LEU A 29 0.80 -8.64 6.52
N SER A 30 0.45 -8.31 7.76
CA SER A 30 -0.66 -7.41 8.08
C SER A 30 -0.16 -5.99 8.38
N PHE A 31 -0.80 -5.00 7.75
CA PHE A 31 -0.57 -3.57 8.04
C PHE A 31 -1.56 -3.01 9.07
N GLU A 32 -2.41 -3.85 9.66
CA GLU A 32 -3.46 -3.41 10.60
C GLU A 32 -2.88 -2.85 11.89
N GLU A 33 -1.95 -3.59 12.53
CA GLU A 33 -1.29 -3.11 13.76
C GLU A 33 -0.50 -1.82 13.50
N TRP A 34 0.20 -1.77 12.37
CA TRP A 34 0.96 -0.60 11.93
C TRP A 34 0.06 0.63 11.73
N TYR A 35 -1.14 0.44 11.19
CA TYR A 35 -2.16 1.48 11.09
C TYR A 35 -2.70 1.90 12.46
N GLN A 36 -3.10 0.95 13.30
CA GLN A 36 -3.67 1.21 14.63
C GLN A 36 -2.71 1.93 15.58
N GLN A 37 -1.41 1.67 15.44
CA GLN A 37 -0.35 2.34 16.21
C GLN A 37 0.03 3.72 15.64
N GLY A 38 -0.63 4.19 14.57
CA GLY A 38 -0.39 5.50 13.98
C GLY A 38 0.90 5.60 13.17
N TYR A 39 1.53 4.47 12.85
CA TYR A 39 2.78 4.44 12.09
C TYR A 39 2.57 4.60 10.57
N TRP A 40 1.33 4.46 10.09
CA TRP A 40 0.96 4.82 8.72
C TRP A 40 0.82 6.34 8.58
N THR A 41 1.95 7.01 8.36
CA THR A 41 2.02 8.46 8.15
C THR A 41 1.79 8.85 6.68
N ASP A 42 1.78 10.15 6.40
CA ASP A 42 1.61 10.68 5.04
C ASP A 42 2.80 10.35 4.12
N ALA A 43 3.89 9.83 4.67
CA ALA A 43 5.04 9.35 3.91
C ALA A 43 4.73 8.05 3.13
N TYR A 44 3.75 7.25 3.58
CA TYR A 44 3.33 6.04 2.89
C TYR A 44 2.10 6.29 2.02
N ILE A 45 2.30 6.21 0.71
CA ILE A 45 1.35 6.61 -0.31
C ILE A 45 1.01 5.39 -1.18
N PRO A 46 -0.04 4.63 -0.86
CA PRO A 46 -0.52 3.56 -1.73
C PRO A 46 -1.34 4.10 -2.90
N TYR A 47 -1.06 3.54 -4.05
CA TYR A 47 -1.87 3.57 -5.25
C TYR A 47 -2.48 2.18 -5.43
N ALA A 48 -3.79 2.11 -5.62
CA ALA A 48 -4.52 0.85 -5.67
C ALA A 48 -5.42 0.81 -6.90
N PHE A 49 -5.44 -0.33 -7.58
CA PHE A 49 -6.51 -0.65 -8.53
C PHE A 49 -7.67 -1.31 -7.78
N VAL A 50 -8.86 -0.76 -7.98
CA VAL A 50 -10.08 -1.17 -7.31
C VAL A 50 -11.09 -1.67 -8.34
N GLU A 51 -11.67 -2.84 -8.07
CA GLU A 51 -12.81 -3.39 -8.79
C GLU A 51 -13.90 -3.75 -7.76
N ARG A 52 -15.13 -3.23 -7.93
CA ARG A 52 -16.27 -3.51 -7.03
C ARG A 52 -15.93 -3.33 -5.53
N ASN A 53 -15.25 -2.24 -5.18
CA ASN A 53 -14.74 -1.92 -3.84
C ASN A 53 -13.69 -2.87 -3.28
N LYS A 54 -13.08 -3.72 -4.12
CA LYS A 54 -11.98 -4.60 -3.74
C LYS A 54 -10.68 -4.11 -4.39
N VAL A 55 -9.64 -3.94 -3.60
CA VAL A 55 -8.28 -3.71 -4.07
C VAL A 55 -7.74 -5.01 -4.67
N ILE A 56 -7.39 -4.97 -5.95
CA ILE A 56 -6.90 -6.14 -6.71
C ILE A 56 -5.40 -6.08 -6.98
N ALA A 57 -4.83 -4.87 -6.97
CA ALA A 57 -3.41 -4.61 -7.11
C ALA A 57 -3.06 -3.28 -6.43
N ASN A 58 -1.82 -3.15 -6.00
CA ASN A 58 -1.32 -1.94 -5.35
C ASN A 58 0.15 -1.70 -5.69
N ALA A 59 0.53 -0.43 -5.86
CA ALA A 59 1.91 0.01 -5.73
C ALA A 59 1.97 1.13 -4.70
N SER A 60 2.88 1.04 -3.73
CA SER A 60 3.04 2.03 -2.67
C SER A 60 4.39 2.71 -2.78
N ALA A 61 4.39 4.03 -2.65
CA ALA A 61 5.59 4.83 -2.47
C ALA A 61 5.75 5.16 -0.99
N ASN A 62 6.94 4.94 -0.44
CA ASN A 62 7.30 5.37 0.91
C ASN A 62 8.42 6.40 0.82
N ILE A 63 8.18 7.60 1.33
CA ILE A 63 9.17 8.68 1.41
C ILE A 63 10.04 8.43 2.65
N ILE A 64 11.34 8.32 2.45
CA ILE A 64 12.29 8.04 3.53
C ILE A 64 13.34 9.15 3.55
N ASP A 65 13.37 9.90 4.66
CA ASP A 65 14.43 10.85 4.95
C ASP A 65 15.46 10.17 5.87
N LEU A 66 16.69 10.00 5.39
CA LEU A 66 17.77 9.33 6.12
C LEU A 66 19.12 10.01 5.88
N ARG A 67 20.08 9.85 6.80
CA ARG A 67 21.47 10.28 6.57
C ARG A 67 22.26 9.18 5.88
N TRP A 68 22.78 9.46 4.69
CA TRP A 68 23.62 8.55 3.93
C TRP A 68 25.01 9.17 3.76
N GLN A 69 26.04 8.48 4.26
CA GLN A 69 27.42 8.97 4.29
C GLN A 69 27.54 10.34 4.99
N GLY A 70 26.83 10.53 6.10
CA GLY A 70 26.83 11.79 6.86
C GLY A 70 25.92 12.88 6.30
N GLU A 71 25.40 12.74 5.08
CA GLU A 71 24.57 13.76 4.43
C GLU A 71 23.08 13.41 4.47
N PRO A 72 22.18 14.37 4.76
CA PRO A 72 20.74 14.14 4.68
C PRO A 72 20.32 13.88 3.24
N ARG A 73 19.56 12.80 3.03
CA ARG A 73 19.03 12.42 1.72
C ARG A 73 17.58 11.99 1.83
N ARG A 74 16.83 12.31 0.78
CA ARG A 74 15.45 11.86 0.58
C ARG A 74 15.42 10.74 -0.45
N TYR A 75 14.78 9.64 -0.09
CA TYR A 75 14.58 8.47 -0.95
C TYR A 75 13.10 8.16 -1.11
N ILE A 76 12.79 7.45 -2.20
CA ILE A 76 11.47 6.87 -2.44
C ILE A 76 11.67 5.37 -2.54
N GLN A 77 11.11 4.62 -1.60
CA GLN A 77 10.99 3.17 -1.70
C GLN A 77 9.69 2.84 -2.40
N ILE A 78 9.75 1.99 -3.42
CA ILE A 78 8.55 1.48 -4.11
C ILE A 78 8.33 0.02 -3.69
N GLY A 79 7.11 -0.29 -3.25
CA GLY A 79 6.63 -1.65 -3.06
C GLY A 79 5.43 -1.92 -3.95
N HIS A 80 5.25 -3.16 -4.42
CA HIS A 80 4.11 -3.55 -5.25
C HIS A 80 3.51 -4.87 -4.76
N ARG A 81 2.18 -5.01 -4.94
CA ARG A 81 1.37 -6.21 -4.68
C ARG A 81 0.39 -6.42 -5.81
N ASP A 82 0.27 -7.65 -6.27
CA ASP A 82 -0.75 -8.09 -7.22
C ASP A 82 -1.36 -9.41 -6.76
N ASP A 83 -2.68 -9.56 -6.93
CA ASP A 83 -3.31 -10.85 -6.74
C ASP A 83 -3.01 -11.75 -7.95
N ARG A 84 -1.95 -12.56 -7.85
CA ARG A 84 -1.54 -13.49 -8.93
C ARG A 84 -2.48 -14.70 -9.10
N THR A 85 -3.62 -14.75 -8.42
CA THR A 85 -4.59 -15.86 -8.54
C THR A 85 -5.66 -15.66 -9.62
N GLY A 86 -5.47 -14.72 -10.55
CA GLY A 86 -6.25 -14.67 -11.79
C GLY A 86 -5.94 -15.86 -12.71
N PRO A 87 -6.89 -16.33 -13.53
CA PRO A 87 -6.62 -17.46 -14.44
C PRO A 87 -5.52 -17.09 -15.45
N PRO A 88 -4.74 -18.09 -15.92
CA PRO A 88 -3.67 -17.90 -16.91
C PRO A 88 -4.16 -17.29 -18.22
#